data_AF-A0A7I3Z251-F1
#
_entry.id   AF-A0A7I3Z251-F1
#
_cell.length_a   1.000
_cell.length_b   1.000
_cell.length_c   1.000
_cell.angle_alpha   90.00
_cell.angle_beta   90.00
_cell.angle_gamma   90.00
#
_symmetry.space_group_name_H-M   'P 1'
#
loop_
_entity.id
_entity.type
_entity.pdbx_description
1 polymer ?
#
loop_
_entity_poly.entity_id
_entity_poly.type
_entity_poly.pdbx_seq_one_letter_code
_entity_poly.pdbx_strand_id
1 'polypeptide(L)' 'LNLRDCQSLEALPESIDNLNSLVDLDLYTCRSLKALPESIGNLNSLVKLNLYG' A
#
# COMPACT_ATOMS: atom_id res chain seq x y z
N LEU A 1 -1.31 3.18 -7.52
CA LEU A 1 -1.16 4.14 -6.42
C LEU A 1 0.32 4.20 -6.06
N ASN A 2 0.95 5.35 -6.25
CA ASN A 2 2.36 5.54 -5.97
C ASN A 2 2.49 6.39 -4.70
N LEU A 3 3.02 5.79 -3.64
CA LEU A 3 3.32 6.39 -2.34
C LEU A 3 4.80 6.30 -2.02
N ARG A 4 5.64 6.07 -3.03
CA ARG A 4 7.09 5.98 -2.89
C ARG A 4 7.64 7.17 -2.11
N ASP A 5 8.67 6.92 -1.31
CA ASP A 5 9.39 7.91 -0.51
C ASP A 5 8.52 8.62 0.54
N CYS A 6 7.31 8.12 0.86
CA CYS A 6 6.48 8.67 1.93
C CYS A 6 7.02 8.29 3.32
N GLN A 7 8.08 8.98 3.75
CA GLN A 7 8.84 8.68 4.97
C GLN A 7 8.00 8.76 6.25
N SER A 8 6.92 9.54 6.28
CA SER A 8 6.05 9.72 7.45
C SER A 8 4.80 8.84 7.41
N LEU A 9 4.62 8.00 6.39
CA LEU A 9 3.47 7.11 6.30
C LEU A 9 3.62 5.97 7.31
N GLU A 10 2.83 6.00 8.39
CA GLU A 10 2.89 4.96 9.42
C GLU A 10 2.00 3.75 9.14
N ALA A 11 0.86 3.97 8.46
CA ALA A 11 -0.12 2.97 8.11
C ALA A 11 -0.92 3.41 6.88
N LEU A 12 -1.45 2.44 6.12
CA LEU A 12 -2.53 2.68 5.16
C LEU A 12 -3.88 2.51 5.86
N PRO A 13 -4.92 3.25 5.44
CA PRO A 13 -6.26 3.08 6.00
C PRO A 13 -6.86 1.73 5.57
N GLU A 14 -7.72 1.15 6.41
CA GLU A 14 -8.50 -0.04 6.07
C GLU A 14 -9.38 0.17 4.82
N SER A 15 -9.76 1.42 4.52
CA SER A 15 -10.53 1.78 3.32
C SER A 15 -9.75 1.66 2.00
N ILE A 16 -8.48 1.21 2.03
CA ILE A 16 -7.68 0.93 0.83
C ILE A 16 -8.36 -0.11 -0.07
N ASP A 17 -9.14 -1.03 0.51
CA ASP A 17 -9.92 -2.06 -0.19
C ASP A 17 -10.96 -1.49 -1.16
N ASN A 18 -11.40 -0.24 -0.98
CA ASN A 18 -12.29 0.42 -1.92
C ASN A 18 -11.64 0.66 -3.29
N LEU A 19 -10.32 0.57 -3.38
CA LEU A 19 -9.56 0.70 -4.62
C LEU A 19 -9.59 -0.60 -5.43
N ASN A 20 -10.78 -1.08 -5.76
CA ASN A 20 -11.02 -2.36 -6.43
C ASN A 20 -10.33 -2.51 -7.80
N SER A 21 -9.96 -1.41 -8.47
CA SER A 21 -9.25 -1.39 -9.74
C SER A 21 -7.75 -1.11 -9.61
N LEU A 22 -7.21 -1.09 -8.38
CA LEU A 22 -5.81 -0.83 -8.15
C LEU A 22 -4.97 -2.03 -8.58
N VAL A 23 -4.13 -1.83 -9.60
CA VAL A 23 -3.26 -2.89 -10.16
C VAL A 23 -1.86 -2.85 -9.56
N ASP A 24 -1.34 -1.65 -9.31
CA ASP A 24 0.02 -1.45 -8.79
C ASP A 24 -0.03 -0.53 -7.57
N LEU A 25 0.55 -0.98 -6.44
CA LEU A 25 0.77 -0.20 -5.22
C LEU A 25 2.27 -0.13 -4.93
N ASP A 26 2.83 1.09 -4.99
CA ASP A 26 4.25 1.34 -4.74
C ASP A 26 4.43 2.06 -3.41
N LEU A 27 5.06 1.40 -2.44
CA LEU A 27 5.42 1.90 -1.11
C LEU A 27 6.95 1.88 -0.92
N TYR A 28 7.70 1.94 -2.03
CA TYR A 28 9.16 1.97 -1.96
C TYR A 28 9.64 3.04 -0.98
N THR A 29 10.63 2.70 -0.16
CA THR A 29 11.28 3.58 0.81
C THR A 29 10.34 4.25 1.83
N CYS A 30 9.13 3.73 2.07
CA CYS A 30 8.25 4.18 3.16
C CYS A 30 8.71 3.67 4.53
N ARG A 31 9.80 4.24 5.07
CA ARG A 31 10.50 3.69 6.25
C ARG A 31 9.71 3.69 7.56
N SER A 32 8.72 4.56 7.71
CA SER A 32 7.87 4.58 8.92
C SER A 32 6.67 3.63 8.85
N LEU A 33 6.44 2.97 7.71
CA LEU A 33 5.31 2.06 7.54
C LEU A 33 5.53 0.81 8.40
N LYS A 34 4.69 0.66 9.42
CA LYS A 34 4.85 -0.41 10.42
C LYS A 34 4.21 -1.72 9.97
N ALA A 35 3.07 -1.63 9.29
CA ALA A 35 2.29 -2.76 8.83
C ALA A 35 1.39 -2.33 7.66
N LEU A 36 0.91 -3.31 6.92
CA LEU A 36 -0.21 -3.14 5.98
C LEU A 36 -1.53 -3.41 6.71
N PRO A 37 -2.63 -2.73 6.35
CA PRO A 37 -3.96 -3.03 6.87
C PRO A 37 -4.38 -4.46 6.50
N GLU A 38 -5.24 -5.08 7.29
CA GLU A 38 -5.74 -6.43 6.99
C GLU A 38 -6.51 -6.45 5.66
N SER A 39 -7.22 -5.36 5.36
CA SER A 39 -7.95 -5.19 4.10
C SER A 39 -7.07 -5.13 2.85
N ILE A 40 -5.72 -5.10 2.96
CA ILE A 40 -4.84 -5.18 1.79
C ILE A 40 -5.10 -6.44 0.95
N GLY A 41 -5.54 -7.53 1.60
CA GLY A 41 -5.92 -8.78 0.94
C GLY A 41 -7.18 -8.68 0.09
N ASN A 42 -8.00 -7.64 0.28
CA ASN A 42 -9.24 -7.41 -0.47
C ASN A 42 -9.02 -6.70 -1.81
N LEU A 43 -7.78 -6.28 -2.11
CA LEU A 43 -7.42 -5.65 -3.37
C LEU A 43 -7.36 -6.67 -4.51
N ASN A 44 -8.53 -7.10 -4.98
CA ASN A 44 -8.68 -8.20 -5.95
C ASN A 44 -7.97 -7.98 -7.29
N SER A 45 -7.77 -6.72 -7.71
CA SER A 45 -7.08 -6.38 -8.97
C SER A 45 -5.59 -6.14 -8.80
N LEU A 46 -5.05 -6.21 -7.57
CA LEU A 46 -3.65 -5.88 -7.31
C LEU A 46 -2.73 -6.97 -7.85
N VAL A 47 -1.81 -6.56 -8.71
CA VAL A 47 -0.83 -7.43 -9.36
C VAL A 47 0.57 -7.14 -8.84
N LYS A 48 0.89 -5.88 -8.51
CA LYS A 48 2.19 -5.53 -7.94
C LYS A 48 2.05 -4.74 -6.64
N LEU A 49 2.80 -5.19 -5.65
CA LEU A 49 2.99 -4.54 -4.36
C LEU A 49 4.49 -4.38 -4.13
N ASN A 50 4.98 -3.14 -4.11
CA ASN A 50 6.39 -2.84 -3.83
C ASN A 50 6.54 -2.33 -2.40
N LEU A 51 7.26 -3.07 -1.57
CA LEU A 51 7.51 -2.76 -0.15
C LEU A 51 9.01 -2.59 0.17
N TYR A 52 9.87 -2.58 -0.85
CA TYR A 52 11.32 -2.47 -0.64
C TYR A 52 11.69 -1.08 -0.11
N GLY A 53 12.71 -0.99 0.74
CA GLY A 53 13.16 0.28 1.34
C GLY A 53 14.57 0.24 1.87
#